data_AF-A0A851IWI2-F1
#
_entry.id   AF-A0A851IWI2-F1
#
_cell.length_a   1.000
_cell.length_b   1.000
_cell.length_c   1.000
_cell.angle_alpha   90.00
_cell.angle_beta   90.00
_cell.angle_gamma   90.00
#
_symmetry.space_group_name_H-M   'P 1'
#
loop_
_entity.id
_entity.type
_entity.pdbx_description
1 polymer ?
#
loop_
_entity_poly.entity_id
_entity_poly.type
_entity_poly.pdbx_seq_one_letter_code
_entity_poly.pdbx_strand_id
1 'polypeptide(L)' 'MTSLKNEELSFVVADVILEQQGKFTIEDILNKVRKRIKTSIENLKEYIVNKLNSMCEYGLIGRTNVYYFSV' A
#
# COMPACT_ATOMS: atom_id res chain seq x y z
N MET A 1 8.99 19.06 11.29
CA MET A 1 10.12 18.29 10.70
C MET A 1 9.69 16.83 10.48
N THR A 2 8.70 16.60 9.61
CA THR A 2 8.05 15.28 9.43
C THR A 2 8.01 14.79 7.97
N SER A 3 8.59 15.54 7.01
CA SER A 3 8.35 15.33 5.57
C SER A 3 9.02 14.08 4.98
N LEU A 4 10.33 13.90 5.20
CA LEU A 4 11.12 12.96 4.38
C LEU A 4 10.82 11.48 4.63
N LYS A 5 10.68 11.06 5.90
CA LYS A 5 10.37 9.65 6.24
C LYS A 5 8.98 9.23 5.77
N ASN A 6 8.02 10.15 5.79
CA ASN A 6 6.64 9.89 5.37
C ASN A 6 6.52 9.86 3.85
N GLU A 7 7.29 10.68 3.13
CA GLU A 7 7.36 10.66 1.67
C GLU A 7 7.97 9.36 1.14
N GLU A 8 9.08 8.89 1.73
CA GLU A 8 9.71 7.62 1.35
C GLU A 8 8.76 6.44 1.57
N LEU A 9 8.10 6.36 2.74
CA LEU A 9 7.10 5.33 3.00
C LEU A 9 5.94 5.39 2.00
N SER A 10 5.41 6.58 1.74
CA SER A 10 4.33 6.78 0.80
C SER A 10 4.72 6.26 -0.59
N PHE A 11 5.91 6.62 -1.07
CA PHE A 11 6.42 6.17 -2.35
C PHE A 11 6.55 4.64 -2.41
N VAL A 12 7.21 4.04 -1.42
CA VAL A 12 7.41 2.58 -1.35
C VAL A 12 6.07 1.84 -1.33
N VAL A 13 5.09 2.30 -0.55
CA VAL A 13 3.77 1.66 -0.49
C VAL A 13 3.04 1.78 -1.82
N ALA A 14 3.05 2.95 -2.46
CA ALA A 14 2.42 3.13 -3.77
C ALA A 14 3.06 2.22 -4.82
N ASP A 15 4.38 2.18 -4.87
CA ASP A 15 5.14 1.37 -5.82
C ASP A 15 4.82 -0.12 -5.65
N VAL A 16 4.82 -0.61 -4.40
CA VAL A 16 4.43 -2.00 -4.09
C VAL A 16 3.01 -2.31 -4.51
N ILE A 17 2.06 -1.37 -4.38
CA ILE A 17 0.67 -1.57 -4.82
C ILE A 17 0.62 -1.65 -6.36
N LEU A 18 1.30 -0.74 -7.07
CA LEU A 18 1.32 -0.68 -8.53
C LEU A 18 2.01 -1.87 -9.19
N GLU A 19 2.96 -2.50 -8.50
CA GLU A 19 3.61 -3.74 -8.94
C GLU A 19 2.76 -5.00 -8.74
N GLN A 20 1.59 -4.91 -8.10
CA GLN A 20 0.73 -6.09 -7.95
C GLN A 20 0.13 -6.51 -9.28
N GLN A 21 0.07 -7.83 -9.48
CA GLN A 21 -0.61 -8.44 -10.62
C GLN A 21 -1.81 -9.23 -10.13
N GLY A 22 -2.95 -9.05 -10.81
CA GLY A 22 -4.19 -9.72 -10.44
C GLY A 22 -4.77 -9.24 -9.11
N LYS A 23 -5.24 -10.19 -8.30
CA LYS A 23 -5.88 -9.93 -7.01
C LYS A 23 -4.85 -9.99 -5.88
N PHE A 24 -4.96 -9.08 -4.91
CA PHE A 24 -4.02 -8.98 -3.79
C PHE A 24 -4.73 -8.62 -2.48
N THR A 25 -4.08 -8.97 -1.37
CA THR A 25 -4.53 -8.70 0.00
C THR A 25 -3.67 -7.65 0.69
N ILE A 26 -4.14 -7.15 1.83
CA ILE A 26 -3.34 -6.24 2.68
C ILE A 26 -2.04 -6.92 3.13
N GLU A 27 -2.09 -8.22 3.43
CA GLU A 27 -0.92 -8.99 3.88
C GLU A 27 0.13 -9.13 2.77
N ASP A 28 -0.29 -9.24 1.50
CA ASP A 28 0.64 -9.25 0.35
C ASP A 28 1.42 -7.93 0.26
N ILE A 29 0.73 -6.80 0.44
CA ILE A 29 1.34 -5.47 0.45
C ILE A 29 2.27 -5.32 1.66
N LEU A 30 1.80 -5.66 2.86
CA LEU A 30 2.58 -5.60 4.10
C LEU A 30 3.89 -6.38 3.99
N ASN A 31 3.81 -7.62 3.49
CA ASN A 31 4.97 -8.48 3.35
C ASN A 31 5.99 -7.92 2.36
N LYS A 32 5.56 -7.31 1.25
CA LYS A 32 6.46 -6.67 0.28
C LYS A 32 7.04 -5.35 0.80
N VAL A 33 6.25 -4.52 1.47
CA VAL A 33 6.73 -3.27 2.07
C VAL A 33 7.77 -3.53 3.15
N ARG A 34 7.54 -4.53 4.03
CA ARG A 34 8.52 -4.94 5.06
C ARG A 34 9.84 -5.46 4.47
N LYS A 35 9.83 -6.00 3.25
CA LYS A 35 11.06 -6.40 2.56
C LYS A 35 11.85 -5.21 2.00
N ARG A 36 11.17 -4.09 1.73
CA ARG A 36 11.79 -2.88 1.16
C ARG A 36 12.26 -1.90 2.22
N ILE A 37 11.58 -1.86 3.37
CA ILE A 37 11.89 -0.93 4.45
C ILE A 37 12.60 -1.67 5.58
N LYS A 38 13.83 -1.26 5.90
CA LYS A 38 14.64 -1.87 6.98
C LYS A 38 14.23 -1.43 8.39
N THR A 39 13.43 -0.38 8.49
CA THR A 39 13.00 0.23 9.75
C THR A 39 11.61 -0.26 10.15
N SER A 40 11.41 -0.57 11.43
CA SER A 40 10.07 -0.83 11.96
C SER A 40 9.24 0.46 11.90
N ILE A 41 8.07 0.39 11.28
CA ILE A 41 7.14 1.51 11.16
C ILE A 41 5.91 1.16 12.00
N GLU A 42 5.67 1.95 13.04
CA GLU A 42 4.43 1.89 13.82
C GLU A 42 3.23 2.19 12.91
N ASN A 43 2.13 1.48 13.15
CA ASN A 43 0.88 1.64 12.40
C ASN A 43 0.99 1.45 10.88
N LEU A 44 2.03 0.77 10.38
CA LEU A 44 2.22 0.50 8.95
C LEU A 44 1.00 -0.15 8.29
N LYS A 45 0.34 -1.09 8.99
CA LYS A 45 -0.87 -1.75 8.50
C LYS A 45 -2.02 -0.76 8.31
N GLU A 46 -2.25 0.11 9.28
CA GLU A 46 -3.27 1.16 9.19
C GLU A 46 -2.97 2.13 8.05
N TYR A 47 -1.71 2.55 7.91
CA TYR A 47 -1.27 3.40 6.81
C TYR A 47 -1.56 2.77 5.43
N ILE A 48 -1.21 1.49 5.25
CA ILE A 48 -1.48 0.76 3.99
C ILE A 48 -2.98 0.65 3.72
N VAL A 49 -3.77 0.35 4.75
CA VAL A 49 -5.24 0.27 4.64
C VAL A 49 -5.82 1.60 4.19
N ASN A 50 -5.41 2.70 4.82
CA ASN A 50 -5.88 4.03 4.46
C ASN A 50 -5.52 4.39 3.02
N LYS A 51 -4.29 4.07 2.58
CA LYS A 51 -3.85 4.32 1.21
C LYS A 51 -4.64 3.50 0.18
N LEU A 52 -4.89 2.21 0.46
CA LEU A 52 -5.72 1.37 -0.41
C LEU A 52 -7.17 1.85 -0.48
N ASN A 53 -7.74 2.28 0.64
CA ASN A 53 -9.08 2.87 0.68
C ASN A 53 -9.15 4.13 -0.18
N SER A 54 -8.19 5.05 -0.06
CA SER A 54 -8.13 6.23 -0.93
C SER A 54 -8.02 5.85 -2.41
N MET A 55 -7.19 4.86 -2.76
CA MET A 55 -7.11 4.38 -4.15
C MET A 55 -8.43 3.77 -4.64
N CYS A 56 -9.22 3.12 -3.76
CA CYS A 56 -10.57 2.66 -4.08
C CYS A 56 -11.54 3.83 -4.29
N GLU A 57 -11.51 4.82 -3.40
CA GLU A 57 -12.36 6.02 -3.47
C GLU A 57 -12.13 6.82 -4.76
N TYR A 58 -10.88 6.89 -5.22
CA TYR A 58 -10.52 7.52 -6.50
C TYR A 58 -10.72 6.61 -7.72
N GLY A 59 -11.22 5.37 -7.54
CA GLY A 59 -11.45 4.43 -8.63
C GLY A 59 -10.19 3.89 -9.29
N LEU A 60 -9.02 4.03 -8.66
CA LEU A 60 -7.74 3.53 -9.19
C LEU A 60 -7.62 2.00 -9.06
N ILE A 61 -8.24 1.44 -8.03
CA ILE A 61 -8.33 -0.01 -7.79
C ILE A 61 -9.75 -0.37 -7.37
N GLY A 62 -10.17 -1.58 -7.71
CA GLY A 62 -11.40 -2.18 -7.21
C GLY A 62 -11.16 -2.95 -5.91
N ARG A 63 -12.21 -3.09 -5.11
CA ARG A 63 -12.20 -3.91 -3.89
C ARG A 63 -13.46 -4.75 -3.78
N THR A 64 -13.28 -6.03 -3.47
CA THR A 64 -14.33 -6.92 -2.96
C THR A 64 -13.89 -7.41 -1.57
N ASN A 65 -13.65 -8.73 -1.41
CA ASN A 65 -12.92 -9.30 -0.28
C ASN A 65 -11.40 -9.14 -0.44
N VAL A 66 -10.95 -8.84 -1.66
CA VAL A 66 -9.55 -8.58 -2.05
C VAL A 66 -9.49 -7.36 -2.97
N TYR A 67 -8.31 -6.79 -3.12
CA TYR A 67 -8.03 -5.66 -4.01
C TYR A 67 -7.62 -6.16 -5.39
N TYR A 68 -7.90 -5.38 -6.43
CA TYR A 68 -7.51 -5.68 -7.81
C TYR A 68 -7.46 -4.40 -8.65
N PHE A 69 -6.64 -4.39 -9.70
CA PHE A 69 -6.73 -3.36 -10.74
C PHE A 69 -7.89 -3.70 -11.66
N SER A 70 -8.80 -2.75 -11.87
CA SER A 70 -9.85 -2.87 -12.89
C SER A 70 -9.19 -2.60 -14.24
N VAL A 71 -9.05 -3.64 -15.06
CA VAL A 71 -8.55 -3.55 -16.44
C VAL A 71 -9.68 -3.10 -17.35
#